data_AF-A0ABD3X3J4-F1
#
_entry.id   AF-A0ABD3X3J4-F1
#
_cell.length_a   1.000
_cell.length_b   1.000
_cell.length_c   1.000
_cell.angle_alpha   90.00
_cell.angle_beta   90.00
_cell.angle_gamma   90.00
#
_symmetry.space_group_name_H-M   'P 1'
#
loop_
_entity.id
_entity.type
_entity.pdbx_description
1 polymer ?
#
loop_
_entity_poly.entity_id
_entity_poly.type
_entity_poly.pdbx_seq_one_letter_code
_entity_poly.pdbx_strand_id
1 'polypeptide(L)'
;MKAPTTVLIKPDAKTLDSFGYEAESKYSELASDDNNEHKRWYYFRHFKMMLHEKIGLDRNIELEDETQKSLPAKTVFSLVICYLKEDMLKNSKVRLSSGHISEDDITWVLTVPAIWTDAAKQFMREAAVEVALSNPYQFELLSIYVQYIF
;
A
#
# COMPACT_ATOMS: atom_id res chain seq x y z
N MET A 1 12.74 5.15 13.76
CA MET A 1 13.14 4.88 12.36
C MET A 1 11.88 4.98 11.50
N LYS A 2 11.90 5.65 10.34
CA LYS A 2 10.77 5.64 9.40
C LYS A 2 10.83 4.35 8.59
N ALA A 3 9.74 3.59 8.51
CA ALA A 3 9.70 2.38 7.70
C ALA A 3 9.97 2.71 6.22
N PRO A 4 10.77 1.90 5.51
CA PRO A 4 10.98 2.07 4.09
C PRO A 4 9.66 1.86 3.34
N THR A 5 9.47 2.53 2.20
CA THR A 5 8.32 2.28 1.33
C THR A 5 8.62 1.08 0.44
N THR A 6 8.69 -0.09 1.06
CA THR A 6 9.03 -1.37 0.45
C THR A 6 7.86 -2.32 0.64
N VAL A 7 7.57 -3.13 -0.37
CA VAL A 7 6.50 -4.13 -0.32
C VAL A 7 6.95 -5.46 -0.90
N LEU A 8 6.45 -6.53 -0.30
CA LEU A 8 6.58 -7.88 -0.80
C LEU A 8 5.18 -8.44 -1.09
N ILE A 9 4.93 -8.77 -2.36
CA ILE A 9 3.66 -9.29 -2.85
C ILE A 9 3.86 -10.74 -3.27
N LYS A 10 2.89 -11.59 -2.93
CA LYS A 10 2.93 -13.02 -3.22
C LYS A 10 2.92 -13.27 -4.74
N PRO A 11 3.32 -14.48 -5.18
CA PRO A 11 3.32 -14.85 -6.60
C PRO A 11 1.95 -14.72 -7.30
N ASP A 12 0.85 -14.66 -6.54
CA ASP A 12 -0.50 -14.45 -7.06
C ASP A 12 -0.77 -13.02 -7.58
N ALA A 13 0.15 -12.08 -7.36
CA ALA A 13 0.06 -10.66 -7.70
C ALA A 13 -1.15 -9.91 -7.07
N LYS A 14 -1.82 -10.53 -6.09
CA LYS A 14 -3.08 -10.05 -5.50
C LYS A 14 -3.01 -9.96 -3.98
N THR A 15 -2.01 -10.58 -3.35
CA THR A 15 -1.88 -10.60 -1.90
C THR A 15 -0.59 -9.92 -1.49
N LEU A 16 -0.70 -8.83 -0.74
CA LEU A 16 0.45 -8.22 -0.07
C LEU A 16 0.79 -9.03 1.17
N ASP A 17 2.03 -9.50 1.25
CA ASP A 17 2.50 -10.31 2.37
C ASP A 17 3.02 -9.44 3.50
N SER A 18 3.86 -8.46 3.16
CA SER A 18 4.54 -7.61 4.14
C SER A 18 4.90 -6.25 3.57
N PHE A 19 5.04 -5.28 4.48
CA PHE A 19 5.39 -3.89 4.19
C PHE A 19 6.61 -3.45 5.02
N GLY A 20 7.41 -2.54 4.48
CA GLY A 20 8.52 -1.91 5.19
C GLY A 20 9.64 -2.89 5.54
N TYR A 21 10.15 -2.81 6.77
CA TYR A 21 11.27 -3.67 7.22
C TYR A 21 10.93 -5.16 7.18
N GLU A 22 9.67 -5.53 7.41
CA GLU A 22 9.25 -6.93 7.32
C GLU A 22 9.39 -7.47 5.89
N ALA A 23 9.05 -6.64 4.90
CA ALA A 23 9.22 -7.00 3.49
C ALA A 23 10.70 -7.18 3.12
N GLU A 24 11.57 -6.31 3.62
CA GLU A 24 13.02 -6.40 3.40
C GLU A 24 13.58 -7.69 4.00
N SER A 25 13.27 -7.97 5.28
CA SER A 25 13.72 -9.19 5.96
C SER A 25 13.24 -10.45 5.25
N LYS A 26 11.94 -10.55 4.95
CA LYS A 26 11.39 -11.74 4.28
C LYS A 26 11.96 -11.94 2.89
N TYR A 27 12.15 -10.87 2.12
CA TYR A 27 12.77 -11.00 0.81
C TYR A 27 14.22 -11.47 0.92
N SER A 28 15.00 -10.95 1.88
CA SER A 28 16.37 -11.41 2.14
C SER A 28 16.43 -12.88 2.55
N GLU A 29 15.49 -13.36 3.36
CA GLU A 29 15.37 -14.78 3.72
C GLU A 29 15.07 -15.65 2.49
N LEU A 30 14.09 -15.27 1.66
CA LEU A 30 13.75 -15.95 0.41
C LEU A 30 14.90 -15.93 -0.63
N ALA A 31 15.72 -14.89 -0.59
CA ALA A 31 16.88 -14.74 -1.47
C ALA A 31 18.09 -15.55 -1.01
N SER A 32 18.13 -15.95 0.27
CA SER A 32 19.21 -16.76 0.85
C SER A 32 18.99 -18.27 0.62
N ASP A 33 17.81 -18.68 0.17
CA ASP A 33 17.52 -20.07 -0.23
C ASP A 33 18.02 -20.34 -1.67
N ASP A 34 18.73 -21.46 -1.87
CA ASP A 34 19.25 -21.93 -3.15
C ASP A 34 18.15 -22.20 -4.21
N ASN A 35 16.90 -22.32 -3.77
CA ASN A 35 15.74 -22.60 -4.62
C ASN A 35 15.29 -21.42 -5.49
N ASN A 36 15.91 -20.24 -5.35
CA ASN A 36 15.53 -19.02 -6.07
C ASN A 36 14.05 -18.62 -5.88
N GLU A 37 13.45 -18.96 -4.74
CA GLU A 37 12.01 -18.74 -4.51
C GLU A 37 11.64 -17.25 -4.59
N HIS A 38 12.50 -16.36 -4.09
CA HIS A 38 12.34 -14.90 -4.16
C HIS A 38 11.96 -14.38 -5.56
N LYS A 39 12.42 -15.03 -6.65
CA LYS A 39 12.10 -14.63 -8.04
C LYS A 39 10.63 -14.79 -8.40
N ARG A 40 9.87 -15.62 -7.65
CA ARG A 40 8.43 -15.79 -7.84
C ARG A 40 7.62 -14.66 -7.21
N TRP A 41 8.18 -14.01 -6.20
CA TRP A 41 7.54 -12.93 -5.43
C TRP A 41 7.80 -11.57 -6.07
N TYR A 42 6.88 -10.63 -5.95
CA TYR A 42 7.11 -9.27 -6.44
C TYR A 42 7.64 -8.40 -5.31
N TYR A 43 8.80 -7.79 -5.53
CA TYR A 43 9.49 -7.00 -4.51
C TYR A 43 9.76 -5.58 -5.01
N PHE A 44 8.98 -4.62 -4.52
CA PHE A 44 9.09 -3.22 -4.92
C PHE A 44 9.68 -2.38 -3.80
N ARG A 45 10.74 -1.63 -4.12
CA ARG A 45 11.37 -0.66 -3.23
C ARG A 45 11.11 0.75 -3.69
N HIS A 46 10.98 1.67 -2.74
CA HIS A 46 10.78 3.10 -2.99
C HIS A 46 9.65 3.42 -4.00
N PHE A 47 8.63 2.57 -4.08
CA PHE A 47 7.61 2.64 -5.13
C PHE A 47 6.81 3.95 -5.15
N LYS A 48 6.77 4.70 -4.03
CA LYS A 48 6.11 6.00 -3.95
C LYS A 48 6.82 7.11 -4.74
N MET A 49 8.11 6.95 -5.04
CA MET A 49 8.91 7.96 -5.73
C MET A 49 8.40 8.25 -7.13
N MET A 50 7.77 7.26 -7.79
CA MET A 50 7.17 7.43 -9.11
C MET A 50 6.10 8.53 -9.16
N LEU A 51 5.37 8.76 -8.05
CA LEU A 51 4.30 9.76 -7.96
C LEU A 51 4.87 11.19 -7.91
N HIS A 52 6.12 11.32 -7.50
CA HIS A 52 6.84 12.59 -7.49
C HIS A 52 7.59 12.84 -8.81
N GLU A 53 8.16 11.79 -9.40
CA GLU A 53 9.13 11.91 -10.50
C GLU A 53 8.49 11.92 -11.89
N LYS A 54 7.30 11.32 -12.08
CA LYS A 54 6.67 11.23 -13.41
C LYS A 54 5.83 12.46 -13.74
N ILE A 55 6.25 13.18 -14.79
CA ILE A 55 5.40 14.15 -15.49
C ILE A 55 4.40 13.35 -16.35
N GLY A 56 3.11 13.46 -16.05
CA GLY A 56 2.05 12.73 -16.77
C GLY A 56 1.80 11.33 -16.21
N LEU A 57 1.18 11.25 -15.03
CA LEU A 57 0.68 9.99 -14.48
C LEU A 57 -0.48 9.46 -15.34
N ASP A 58 -0.17 8.57 -16.28
CA ASP A 58 -1.19 7.77 -16.96
C ASP A 58 -1.81 6.75 -15.97
N ARG A 59 -3.08 6.43 -16.18
CA ARG A 59 -3.83 5.44 -15.36
C ARG A 59 -3.29 4.02 -15.52
N ASN A 60 -2.57 3.76 -16.61
CA ASN A 60 -2.02 2.44 -16.95
C ASN A 60 -0.54 2.32 -16.59
N ILE A 61 -0.02 3.15 -15.68
CA ILE A 61 1.38 3.04 -15.27
C ILE A 61 1.63 1.70 -14.58
N GLU A 62 2.70 1.05 -15.03
CA GLU A 62 3.25 -0.11 -14.36
C GLU A 62 4.43 0.27 -13.45
N LEU A 63 4.56 -0.49 -12.38
CA LEU A 63 5.70 -0.55 -11.49
C LEU A 63 6.52 -1.77 -11.87
N GLU A 64 7.82 -1.57 -12.07
CA GLU A 64 8.79 -2.65 -12.23
C GLU A 64 9.42 -2.98 -10.88
N ASP A 65 9.55 -4.26 -10.57
CA ASP A 65 10.15 -4.78 -9.35
C ASP A 65 11.66 -5.01 -9.52
N GLU A 66 12.37 -5.36 -8.44
CA GLU A 66 13.83 -5.58 -8.48
C GLU A 66 14.26 -6.75 -9.40
N THR A 67 13.32 -7.56 -9.89
CA THR A 67 13.54 -8.69 -10.81
C THR A 67 13.00 -8.43 -12.22
N GLN A 68 12.65 -7.18 -12.54
CA GLN A 68 12.08 -6.73 -13.82
C GLN A 68 10.65 -7.21 -14.12
N LYS A 69 9.96 -7.77 -13.13
CA LYS A 69 8.54 -8.07 -13.27
C LYS A 69 7.72 -6.83 -12.99
N SER A 70 6.61 -6.68 -13.70
CA SER A 70 5.77 -5.50 -13.58
C SER A 70 4.37 -5.80 -13.05
N LEU A 71 3.82 -4.86 -12.29
CA LEU A 71 2.41 -4.82 -11.90
C LEU A 71 1.84 -3.43 -12.12
N PRO A 72 0.52 -3.29 -12.37
CA PRO A 72 -0.11 -1.98 -12.41
C PRO A 72 0.13 -1.23 -11.10
N ALA A 73 0.60 0.01 -11.18
CA ALA A 73 0.92 0.81 -10.01
C ALA A 73 -0.29 0.91 -9.09
N LYS A 74 -1.47 1.19 -9.65
CA LYS A 74 -2.71 1.31 -8.88
C LYS A 74 -3.00 0.04 -8.07
N THR A 75 -2.74 -1.15 -8.62
CA THR A 75 -2.84 -2.42 -7.87
C THR A 75 -1.91 -2.42 -6.66
N VAL A 76 -0.63 -2.10 -6.84
CA VAL A 76 0.35 -2.07 -5.74
C VAL A 76 -0.07 -1.09 -4.63
N PHE A 77 -0.50 0.12 -4.99
CA PHE A 77 -0.96 1.12 -4.02
C PHE A 77 -2.23 0.69 -3.30
N SER A 78 -3.21 0.14 -4.01
CA SER A 78 -4.45 -0.39 -3.41
C SER A 78 -4.17 -1.52 -2.41
N LEU A 79 -3.27 -2.44 -2.77
CA LEU A 79 -2.84 -3.53 -1.89
C LEU A 79 -2.18 -3.00 -0.61
N VAL A 80 -1.34 -1.97 -0.73
CA VAL A 80 -0.70 -1.31 0.43
C VAL A 80 -1.72 -0.64 1.33
N ILE A 81 -2.66 0.13 0.76
CA ILE A 81 -3.70 0.81 1.54
C ILE A 81 -4.53 -0.21 2.32
N CYS A 82 -4.94 -1.30 1.66
CA CYS A 82 -5.69 -2.38 2.28
C CYS A 82 -4.89 -3.05 3.41
N TYR A 83 -3.65 -3.45 3.14
CA TYR A 83 -2.78 -4.11 4.13
C TYR A 83 -2.54 -3.23 5.36
N LEU A 84 -2.21 -1.95 5.18
CA LEU A 84 -1.95 -1.04 6.30
C LEU A 84 -3.19 -0.85 7.18
N LYS A 85 -4.38 -0.77 6.56
CA LYS A 85 -5.65 -0.72 7.29
C LYS A 85 -5.84 -2.00 8.11
N GLU A 86 -5.72 -3.16 7.47
CA GLU A 86 -5.90 -4.45 8.13
C GLU A 86 -4.89 -4.69 9.24
N ASP A 87 -3.63 -4.34 9.03
CA ASP A 87 -2.58 -4.45 10.03
C ASP A 87 -2.89 -3.55 11.23
N MET A 88 -3.29 -2.29 11.00
CA MET A 88 -3.75 -1.41 12.08
C MET A 88 -4.95 -1.98 12.83
N LEU A 89 -5.93 -2.57 12.13
CA LEU A 89 -7.09 -3.21 12.75
C LEU A 89 -6.72 -4.45 13.57
N LYS A 90 -5.82 -5.30 13.07
CA LYS A 90 -5.32 -6.48 13.80
C LYS A 90 -4.60 -6.05 15.07
N ASN A 91 -3.73 -5.05 14.97
CA ASN A 91 -2.98 -4.51 16.12
C ASN A 91 -3.88 -3.70 17.08
N SER A 92 -4.95 -3.09 16.58
CA SER A 92 -5.90 -2.34 17.42
C SER A 92 -6.93 -3.24 18.11
N LYS A 93 -7.35 -4.38 17.54
CA LYS A 93 -8.25 -5.34 18.19
C LYS A 93 -7.74 -5.80 19.56
N VAL A 94 -6.43 -5.92 19.72
CA VAL A 94 -5.77 -6.17 21.03
C VAL A 94 -6.15 -5.10 22.08
N ARG A 95 -6.38 -3.85 21.65
CA ARG A 95 -6.76 -2.70 22.50
C ARG A 95 -8.27 -2.43 22.53
N LEU A 96 -8.99 -2.70 21.43
CA LEU A 96 -10.44 -2.48 21.26
C LEU A 96 -11.30 -3.51 22.01
N SER A 97 -10.72 -4.66 22.38
CA SER A 97 -11.34 -5.70 23.22
C SER A 97 -11.83 -5.23 24.60
N SER A 98 -11.55 -3.97 24.99
CA SER A 98 -12.14 -3.30 26.15
C SER A 98 -13.61 -2.89 25.96
N GLY A 99 -14.19 -3.13 24.77
CA GLY A 99 -15.65 -3.29 24.59
C GLY A 99 -16.43 -2.06 24.12
N HIS A 100 -15.78 -0.96 23.71
CA HIS A 100 -16.49 0.29 23.42
C HIS A 100 -16.27 0.91 22.02
N ILE A 101 -15.36 0.39 21.21
CA ILE A 101 -15.05 0.95 19.88
C ILE A 101 -15.05 -0.18 18.85
N SER A 102 -15.96 -0.08 17.89
CA SER A 102 -16.06 -0.95 16.71
C SER A 102 -15.28 -0.37 15.52
N GLU A 103 -15.16 -1.13 14.43
CA GLU A 103 -14.54 -0.61 13.20
C GLU A 103 -15.34 0.56 12.61
N ASP A 104 -16.67 0.56 12.77
CA ASP A 104 -17.57 1.59 12.27
C ASP A 104 -17.39 2.93 12.99
N ASP A 105 -16.77 2.92 14.16
CA ASP A 105 -16.41 4.12 14.93
C ASP A 105 -15.09 4.77 14.43
N ILE A 106 -14.41 4.16 13.45
CA ILE A 106 -13.11 4.62 12.95
C ILE A 106 -13.25 5.36 11.62
N THR A 107 -12.83 6.62 11.60
CA THR A 107 -12.66 7.38 10.35
C THR A 107 -11.24 7.19 9.80
N TRP A 108 -11.13 6.71 8.55
CA TRP A 108 -9.85 6.50 7.89
C TRP A 108 -9.46 7.73 7.05
N VAL A 109 -8.26 8.25 7.29
CA VAL A 109 -7.70 9.39 6.55
C VAL A 109 -6.39 8.99 5.89
N LEU A 110 -6.35 9.06 4.57
CA LEU A 110 -5.13 8.88 3.79
C LEU A 110 -4.53 10.25 3.45
N THR A 111 -3.35 10.55 3.99
CA THR A 111 -2.65 11.81 3.71
C THR A 111 -1.74 11.68 2.50
N VAL A 112 -1.65 12.75 1.72
CA VAL A 112 -0.75 12.87 0.56
C VAL A 112 0.08 14.15 0.72
N PRO A 113 1.38 14.15 0.35
CA PRO A 113 2.22 15.33 0.46
C PRO A 113 1.66 16.53 -0.34
N ALA A 114 1.73 17.73 0.23
CA ALA A 114 1.24 18.95 -0.42
C ALA A 114 1.96 19.26 -1.73
N ILE A 115 3.26 18.95 -1.81
CA ILE A 115 4.13 19.14 -2.98
C ILE A 115 3.82 18.21 -4.16
N TRP A 116 2.97 17.20 -3.98
CA TRP A 116 2.57 16.33 -5.07
C TRP A 116 1.66 17.06 -6.06
N THR A 117 1.79 16.69 -7.34
CA THR A 117 0.93 17.20 -8.41
C THR A 117 -0.52 16.76 -8.19
N ASP A 118 -1.47 17.49 -8.78
CA ASP A 118 -2.89 17.11 -8.69
C ASP A 118 -3.16 15.73 -9.30
N ALA A 119 -2.40 15.35 -10.35
CA ALA A 119 -2.46 14.02 -10.93
C ALA A 119 -2.03 12.93 -9.94
N ALA A 120 -0.98 13.15 -9.15
CA ALA A 120 -0.54 12.21 -8.11
C ALA A 120 -1.55 12.12 -6.96
N LYS A 121 -2.12 13.25 -6.54
CA LYS A 121 -3.20 13.29 -5.53
C LYS A 121 -4.44 12.53 -6.02
N GLN A 122 -4.83 12.75 -7.28
CA GLN A 122 -5.95 12.05 -7.91
C GLN A 122 -5.67 10.55 -8.07
N PHE A 123 -4.45 10.15 -8.44
CA PHE A 123 -4.06 8.75 -8.51
C PHE A 123 -4.23 8.03 -7.17
N MET A 124 -3.75 8.64 -6.07
CA MET A 124 -3.95 8.08 -4.73
C MET A 124 -5.43 7.97 -4.35
N ARG A 125 -6.25 8.93 -4.80
CA ARG A 125 -7.69 8.87 -4.61
C ARG A 125 -8.33 7.71 -5.34
N GLU A 126 -7.96 7.50 -6.59
CA GLU A 126 -8.47 6.38 -7.38
C GLU A 126 -8.06 5.03 -6.76
N ALA A 127 -6.80 4.90 -6.28
CA ALA A 127 -6.35 3.70 -5.56
C ALA A 127 -7.16 3.47 -4.26
N ALA A 128 -7.36 4.50 -3.46
CA ALA A 128 -8.16 4.40 -2.22
C ALA A 128 -9.63 4.00 -2.49
N VAL A 129 -10.24 4.56 -3.55
CA VAL A 129 -11.60 4.20 -3.98
C VAL A 129 -11.67 2.74 -4.43
N GLU A 130 -10.65 2.22 -5.12
CA GLU A 130 -10.63 0.83 -5.56
C GLU A 130 -10.64 -0.14 -4.37
N VAL A 131 -9.89 0.17 -3.30
CA VAL A 131 -9.96 -0.59 -2.05
C VAL A 131 -11.37 -0.52 -1.47
N ALA A 132 -11.98 0.68 -1.45
CA ALA A 132 -13.32 0.87 -0.92
C ALA A 132 -14.40 0.05 -1.65
N LEU A 133 -14.32 0.01 -2.98
CA LEU A 133 -15.25 -0.76 -3.82
C LEU A 133 -15.04 -2.27 -3.69
N SER A 134 -13.81 -2.71 -3.47
CA SER A 134 -13.49 -4.14 -3.30
C SER A 134 -14.01 -4.71 -1.97
N ASN A 135 -14.29 -3.86 -0.98
CA ASN A 135 -14.85 -4.27 0.30
C ASN A 135 -15.90 -3.25 0.81
N PRO A 136 -17.11 -3.24 0.25
CA PRO A 136 -18.10 -2.19 0.48
C PRO A 136 -18.56 -2.08 1.94
N TYR A 137 -18.46 -3.14 2.73
CA TYR A 137 -18.82 -3.16 4.16
C TYR A 137 -17.76 -2.54 5.08
N GLN A 138 -16.67 -2.02 4.53
CA GLN A 138 -15.48 -1.61 5.30
C GLN A 138 -14.98 -0.19 5.00
N PHE A 139 -15.61 0.53 4.06
CA PHE A 139 -15.02 1.75 3.49
C PHE A 139 -15.99 2.89 3.22
N GLU A 140 -17.11 2.96 3.94
CA GLU A 140 -18.08 4.05 3.76
C GLU A 140 -17.48 5.46 3.95
N LEU A 141 -16.32 5.59 4.63
CA LEU A 141 -15.72 6.89 4.97
C LEU A 141 -14.18 6.95 4.81
N LEU A 142 -13.63 6.49 3.68
CA LEU A 142 -12.30 6.97 3.26
C LEU A 142 -12.43 8.41 2.75
N SER A 143 -12.53 9.36 3.69
CA SER A 143 -12.43 10.77 3.35
C SER A 143 -10.95 11.12 3.13
N ILE A 144 -10.58 11.29 1.86
CA ILE A 144 -9.26 11.86 1.54
C ILE A 144 -9.34 13.35 1.82
N TYR A 145 -9.12 13.69 3.09
CA TYR A 145 -8.83 15.07 3.45
C TYR A 145 -7.43 15.42 2.96
N VAL A 146 -7.37 16.05 1.79
CA VAL A 146 -6.22 16.87 1.41
C VAL A 146 -6.30 18.15 2.23
N GLN A 147 -5.99 18.06 3.52
CA GLN A 147 -5.82 19.26 4.34
C GLN A 147 -4.40 19.73 4.13
N TYR A 148 -4.27 20.87 3.45
CA TYR A 148 -3.03 21.63 3.38
C TYR A 148 -2.58 21.92 4.81
N ILE A 149 -1.63 21.13 5.31
CA ILE A 149 -0.88 21.43 6.51
C ILE A 149 0.50 21.90 6.01
N PHE A 150 0.81 23.14 6.40
CA PHE A 150 1.97 23.95 6.01
C PHE A 150 3.31 23.21 6.05
#